data_AF-U3K491-F1
#
_entry.id   AF-U3K491-F1
#
_cell.length_a   1.000
_cell.length_b   1.000
_cell.length_c   1.000
_cell.angle_alpha   90.00
_cell.angle_beta   90.00
_cell.angle_gamma   90.00
#
_symmetry.space_group_name_H-M   'P 1'
#
loop_
_entity.id
_entity.type
_entity.pdbx_description
1 polymer ?
#
loop_
_entity_poly.entity_id
_entity_poly.type
_entity_poly.pdbx_seq_one_letter_code
_entity_poly.pdbx_strand_id
1 'polypeptide(L)'
;MAEPFLVESPNVTYSKDFIEAKYTYSTVHVCKENGVTKVRPCSTRFTFRTGRQVPRLGVMLVGWGGNNGTTVTAAVLANKLGLSWMTKTGRKKANYYGSLLQASTVCLGTGPSGDVYVPFRDLLPMVHPNDIVFDGWDISSLNLAEAMKRAEVLEWPLQEQLWPHMEKMKPRPSIYIPEFIAANQEERADNVLRGSMAEQVEQIRRDIRDFRESSGVEKVIVLWTANTERFCDIVPGLNDTADNLLRAIERGLEVSPSTLFAVASILEGCAYINGSPQNTFVPGAVELAAQRRVFIGGDDFKSGQTKLKSVLVDFLVGAGLKTKSIVSYNHLGNNDGKNLSAPQQFRSKEISKSNVVDDTVQANPVLYGPQDKPDHCVVIKYVPYVGDSKRALDEYTSEIMMGGTNTIVIHNTCEDSLLASPIILDLAILTELCQRITFCTEADPEFQGFHSVLSILAFLCKAPLVPEGTPVVNALFRQRSCIENILRYPGGPECRHPVPTVAPKAPQGGPGGSQCPNPGRPGRPVLVGGSQCHQWVPVRAGG
;
A
#
# COMPACT_ATOMS: atom_id res chain seq x y z
N MET A 1 18.83 -21.08 -12.01
CA MET A 1 19.14 -21.07 -10.57
C MET A 1 18.22 -22.06 -9.89
N ALA A 2 18.71 -22.84 -8.92
CA ALA A 2 17.86 -23.74 -8.14
C ALA A 2 16.79 -22.92 -7.40
N GLU A 3 15.55 -23.42 -7.35
CA GLU A 3 14.49 -22.74 -6.61
C GLU A 3 14.82 -22.76 -5.11
N PRO A 4 14.73 -21.62 -4.40
CA PRO A 4 15.15 -21.50 -3.01
C PRO A 4 14.33 -22.39 -2.05
N PHE A 5 13.08 -22.70 -2.40
CA PHE A 5 12.30 -23.78 -1.78
C PHE A 5 11.18 -24.26 -2.73
N LEU A 6 10.67 -25.47 -2.49
CA LEU A 6 9.59 -26.10 -3.26
C LEU A 6 8.48 -26.56 -2.30
N VAL A 7 7.21 -26.36 -2.68
CA VAL A 7 6.07 -26.86 -1.90
C VAL A 7 5.58 -28.18 -2.49
N GLU A 8 5.83 -29.28 -1.80
CA GLU A 8 5.33 -30.60 -2.16
C GLU A 8 3.92 -30.80 -1.59
N SER A 9 2.90 -30.53 -2.40
CA SER A 9 1.50 -30.74 -2.01
C SER A 9 0.63 -31.14 -3.20
N PRO A 10 -0.35 -32.04 -3.01
CA PRO A 10 -1.27 -32.47 -4.08
C PRO A 10 -2.17 -31.34 -4.60
N ASN A 11 -2.20 -30.20 -3.90
CA ASN A 11 -2.98 -29.02 -4.29
C ASN A 11 -2.18 -28.02 -5.13
N VAL A 12 -0.88 -28.25 -5.34
CA VAL A 12 -0.01 -27.39 -6.14
C VAL A 12 0.41 -28.12 -7.40
N THR A 13 0.44 -27.41 -8.51
CA THR A 13 1.04 -27.91 -9.75
C THR A 13 1.94 -26.84 -10.34
N TYR A 14 3.19 -27.19 -10.58
CA TYR A 14 4.17 -26.34 -11.23
C TYR A 14 4.25 -26.69 -12.71
N SER A 15 3.80 -25.78 -13.57
CA SER A 15 3.99 -25.87 -15.02
C SER A 15 5.09 -24.90 -15.46
N LYS A 16 5.47 -24.92 -16.74
CA LYS A 16 6.42 -23.94 -17.28
C LYS A 16 5.93 -22.50 -17.08
N ASP A 17 4.62 -22.28 -17.28
CA ASP A 17 4.06 -20.92 -17.38
C ASP A 17 3.39 -20.47 -16.07
N PHE A 18 2.83 -21.39 -15.29
CA PHE A 18 2.04 -21.08 -14.09
C PHE A 18 2.39 -21.96 -12.88
N ILE A 19 2.24 -21.38 -11.69
CA ILE A 19 2.01 -22.11 -10.43
C ILE A 19 0.49 -22.14 -10.23
N GLU A 20 -0.10 -23.33 -10.31
CA GLU A 20 -1.54 -23.54 -10.05
C GLU A 20 -1.77 -24.09 -8.65
N ALA A 21 -2.82 -23.59 -8.00
CA ALA A 21 -2.93 -23.61 -6.56
C ALA A 21 -4.38 -23.73 -6.07
N LYS A 22 -4.79 -24.89 -5.52
CA LYS A 22 -6.18 -25.13 -5.06
C LYS A 22 -6.40 -24.81 -3.58
N TYR A 23 -7.14 -23.74 -3.26
CA TYR A 23 -7.37 -23.24 -1.89
C TYR A 23 -8.81 -23.43 -1.43
N THR A 24 -9.01 -23.80 -0.17
CA THR A 24 -10.31 -23.66 0.49
C THR A 24 -10.26 -22.46 1.43
N TYR A 25 -10.77 -21.32 0.97
CA TYR A 25 -10.95 -20.14 1.81
C TYR A 25 -12.08 -20.40 2.79
N SER A 26 -11.77 -20.33 4.09
CA SER A 26 -12.76 -20.52 5.17
C SER A 26 -13.04 -19.18 5.82
N THR A 27 -14.32 -18.81 5.91
CA THR A 27 -14.79 -17.58 6.54
C THR A 27 -16.04 -17.86 7.37
N VAL A 28 -16.59 -16.82 8.01
CA VAL A 28 -17.81 -16.91 8.80
C VAL A 28 -18.81 -15.83 8.40
N HIS A 29 -20.06 -16.24 8.21
CA HIS A 29 -21.19 -15.32 8.11
C HIS A 29 -21.81 -15.12 9.50
N VAL A 30 -21.89 -13.88 9.95
CA VAL A 30 -22.41 -13.52 11.27
C VAL A 30 -23.74 -12.78 11.12
N CYS A 31 -24.77 -13.20 11.86
CA CYS A 31 -26.04 -12.47 11.94
C CYS A 31 -26.53 -12.41 13.39
N LYS A 32 -27.25 -11.35 13.75
CA LYS A 32 -27.97 -11.25 15.02
C LYS A 32 -29.43 -11.62 14.80
N GLU A 33 -29.91 -12.67 15.47
CA GLU A 33 -31.30 -13.11 15.43
C GLU A 33 -31.79 -13.31 16.87
N ASN A 34 -32.87 -12.62 17.27
CA ASN A 34 -33.45 -12.69 18.62
C ASN A 34 -32.43 -12.44 19.75
N GLY A 35 -31.52 -11.48 19.55
CA GLY A 35 -30.46 -11.15 20.53
C GLY A 35 -29.29 -12.13 20.57
N VAL A 36 -29.33 -13.22 19.80
CA VAL A 36 -28.25 -14.21 19.70
C VAL A 36 -27.40 -13.93 18.46
N THR A 37 -26.08 -13.88 18.65
CA THR A 37 -25.11 -13.84 17.54
C THR A 37 -24.96 -15.24 16.97
N LYS A 38 -25.53 -15.49 15.79
CA LYS A 38 -25.36 -16.75 15.05
C LYS A 38 -24.15 -16.63 14.14
N VAL A 39 -23.23 -17.58 14.26
CA VAL A 39 -22.01 -17.67 13.43
C VAL A 39 -22.13 -18.91 12.55
N ARG A 40 -22.11 -18.71 11.22
CA ARG A 40 -22.20 -19.78 10.23
C ARG A 40 -20.88 -19.88 9.49
N PRO A 41 -20.08 -20.95 9.68
CA PRO A 41 -18.90 -21.19 8.88
C PRO A 41 -19.28 -21.35 7.40
N CYS A 42 -18.52 -20.70 6.54
CA CYS A 42 -18.65 -20.79 5.08
C CYS A 42 -17.30 -21.11 4.49
N SER A 43 -17.29 -21.87 3.40
CA SER A 43 -16.06 -22.13 2.65
C SER A 43 -16.28 -21.96 1.16
N THR A 44 -15.28 -21.40 0.51
CA THR A 44 -15.24 -21.22 -0.94
C THR A 44 -13.95 -21.82 -1.46
N ARG A 45 -14.04 -22.67 -2.48
CA ARG A 45 -12.88 -23.25 -3.13
C ARG A 45 -12.43 -22.36 -4.28
N PHE A 46 -11.16 -22.01 -4.26
CA PHE A 46 -10.47 -21.22 -5.26
C PHE A 46 -9.44 -22.07 -5.98
N THR A 47 -9.24 -21.80 -7.25
CA THR A 47 -8.04 -22.22 -7.98
C THR A 47 -7.30 -20.96 -8.40
N PHE A 48 -6.11 -20.74 -7.85
CA PHE A 48 -5.23 -19.63 -8.20
C PHE A 48 -4.24 -20.08 -9.28
N ARG A 49 -3.90 -19.15 -10.18
CA ARG A 49 -2.81 -19.25 -11.14
C ARG A 49 -1.92 -18.04 -11.03
N THR A 50 -0.65 -18.28 -10.72
CA THR A 50 0.39 -17.25 -10.70
C THR A 50 1.32 -17.45 -11.88
N GLY A 51 1.41 -16.48 -12.78
CA GLY A 51 2.35 -16.52 -13.91
C GLY A 51 3.80 -16.52 -13.42
N ARG A 52 4.64 -17.44 -13.94
CA ARG A 52 6.04 -17.61 -13.52
C ARG A 52 7.01 -16.68 -14.24
N GLN A 53 6.66 -16.22 -15.45
CA GLN A 53 7.47 -15.27 -16.20
C GLN A 53 7.41 -13.90 -15.52
N VAL A 54 8.54 -13.46 -14.96
CA VAL A 54 8.70 -12.13 -14.38
C VAL A 54 9.01 -11.15 -15.51
N PRO A 55 8.17 -10.11 -15.72
CA PRO A 55 8.36 -9.18 -16.83
C PRO A 55 9.47 -8.19 -16.52
N ARG A 56 10.02 -7.59 -17.57
CA ARG A 56 10.83 -6.39 -17.41
C ARG A 56 9.94 -5.21 -17.03
N LEU A 57 10.07 -4.73 -15.79
CA LEU A 57 9.19 -3.72 -15.20
C LEU A 57 9.77 -2.31 -15.36
N GLY A 58 8.95 -1.41 -15.91
CA GLY A 58 9.16 0.03 -15.86
C GLY A 58 8.32 0.68 -14.77
N VAL A 59 8.91 1.63 -14.02
CA VAL A 59 8.21 2.44 -13.04
C VAL A 59 8.38 3.91 -13.40
N MET A 60 7.28 4.58 -13.74
CA MET A 60 7.28 6.01 -14.03
C MET A 60 6.82 6.81 -12.81
N LEU A 61 7.69 7.67 -12.30
CA LEU A 61 7.44 8.44 -11.08
C LEU A 61 6.95 9.84 -11.41
N VAL A 62 5.78 10.23 -10.91
CA VAL A 62 5.39 11.64 -10.87
C VAL A 62 6.07 12.29 -9.67
N GLY A 63 6.88 13.31 -9.90
CA GLY A 63 7.81 13.86 -8.89
C GLY A 63 9.14 13.13 -8.84
N TRP A 64 9.65 12.67 -10.00
CA TRP A 64 10.88 11.86 -10.07
C TRP A 64 12.11 12.59 -9.51
N GLY A 65 12.20 13.90 -9.73
CA GLY A 65 13.25 14.76 -9.17
C GLY A 65 13.02 15.16 -7.70
N GLY A 66 11.99 14.65 -7.03
CA GLY A 66 11.77 14.84 -5.60
C GLY A 66 12.74 14.03 -4.73
N ASN A 67 12.69 14.22 -3.41
CA ASN A 67 13.54 13.49 -2.47
C ASN A 67 13.36 11.96 -2.60
N ASN A 68 12.12 11.48 -2.64
CA ASN A 68 11.84 10.05 -2.78
C ASN A 68 12.26 9.51 -4.15
N GLY A 69 11.92 10.21 -5.24
CA GLY A 69 12.19 9.74 -6.61
C GLY A 69 13.69 9.65 -6.92
N THR A 70 14.48 10.62 -6.46
CA THR A 70 15.94 10.59 -6.57
C THR A 70 16.53 9.48 -5.68
N THR A 71 16.06 9.36 -4.44
CA THR A 71 16.58 8.37 -3.48
C THR A 71 16.30 6.93 -3.92
N VAL A 72 15.09 6.61 -4.40
CA VAL A 72 14.79 5.25 -4.88
C VAL A 72 15.60 4.89 -6.12
N THR A 73 15.79 5.84 -7.05
CA THR A 73 16.61 5.64 -8.25
C THR A 73 18.07 5.40 -7.88
N ALA A 74 18.62 6.24 -6.99
CA ALA A 74 19.96 6.09 -6.44
C ALA A 74 20.16 4.75 -5.72
N ALA A 75 19.19 4.33 -4.90
CA ALA A 75 19.24 3.07 -4.17
C ALA A 75 19.29 1.86 -5.12
N VAL A 76 18.50 1.88 -6.20
CA VAL A 76 18.53 0.82 -7.22
C VAL A 76 19.87 0.79 -7.96
N LEU A 77 20.37 1.94 -8.41
CA LEU A 77 21.68 2.03 -9.07
C LEU A 77 22.82 1.54 -8.17
N ALA A 78 22.84 1.98 -6.91
CA ALA A 78 23.89 1.60 -5.96
C ALA A 78 23.91 0.09 -5.70
N ASN A 79 22.74 -0.55 -5.57
CA ASN A 79 22.63 -2.00 -5.41
C ASN A 79 23.03 -2.75 -6.67
N LYS A 80 22.58 -2.27 -7.85
CA LYS A 80 22.93 -2.87 -9.15
C LYS A 80 24.42 -2.83 -9.44
N LEU A 81 25.09 -1.73 -9.09
CA LEU A 81 26.53 -1.54 -9.26
C LEU A 81 27.36 -2.16 -8.12
N GLY A 82 26.71 -2.72 -7.08
CA GLY A 82 27.39 -3.33 -5.94
C GLY A 82 28.21 -2.33 -5.10
N LEU A 83 27.78 -1.07 -5.03
CA LEU A 83 28.57 0.01 -4.43
C LEU A 83 28.75 -0.17 -2.92
N SER A 84 29.88 0.38 -2.45
CA SER A 84 30.16 0.56 -1.03
C SER A 84 30.80 1.93 -0.83
N TRP A 85 30.55 2.56 0.31
CA TRP A 85 31.07 3.89 0.62
C TRP A 85 31.53 3.96 2.07
N MET A 86 32.48 4.85 2.33
CA MET A 86 32.94 5.12 3.69
C MET A 86 32.01 6.10 4.37
N THR A 87 31.66 5.82 5.63
CA THR A 87 31.05 6.81 6.53
C THR A 87 31.93 6.96 7.76
N LYS A 88 31.58 7.90 8.65
CA LYS A 88 32.27 8.09 9.93
C LYS A 88 32.28 6.82 10.80
N THR A 89 31.36 5.88 10.57
CA THR A 89 31.24 4.62 11.32
C THR A 89 31.77 3.40 10.55
N GLY A 90 32.53 3.63 9.47
CA GLY A 90 33.13 2.58 8.65
C GLY A 90 32.45 2.39 7.30
N ARG A 91 32.85 1.33 6.60
CA ARG A 91 32.33 1.03 5.25
C ARG A 91 30.88 0.55 5.33
N LYS A 92 30.02 1.13 4.49
CA LYS A 92 28.65 0.67 4.25
C LYS A 92 28.55 0.09 2.84
N LYS A 93 27.61 -0.83 2.63
CA LYS A 93 27.31 -1.45 1.34
C LYS A 93 25.86 -1.18 0.98
N ALA A 94 25.58 -0.96 -0.30
CA ALA A 94 24.22 -0.85 -0.81
C ALA A 94 23.37 -2.07 -0.40
N ASN A 95 22.13 -1.80 0.01
CA ASN A 95 21.15 -2.79 0.43
C ASN A 95 19.73 -2.23 0.22
N TYR A 96 18.71 -3.04 0.53
CA TYR A 96 17.29 -2.68 0.48
C TYR A 96 16.61 -2.76 1.86
N TYR A 97 17.32 -2.39 2.93
CA TYR A 97 16.72 -2.36 4.26
C TYR A 97 15.50 -1.42 4.30
N GLY A 98 14.49 -1.83 5.07
CA GLY A 98 13.19 -1.14 5.12
C GLY A 98 12.14 -1.67 4.14
N SER A 99 12.53 -2.40 3.09
CA SER A 99 11.60 -3.10 2.20
C SER A 99 11.07 -4.38 2.87
N LEU A 100 9.74 -4.56 2.87
CA LEU A 100 9.08 -5.78 3.28
C LEU A 100 9.55 -6.94 2.40
N LEU A 101 9.53 -6.77 1.08
CA LEU A 101 9.79 -7.89 0.16
C LEU A 101 11.26 -8.30 0.15
N GLN A 102 12.19 -7.34 0.29
CA GLN A 102 13.62 -7.58 0.12
C GLN A 102 14.38 -7.85 1.42
N ALA A 103 13.89 -7.34 2.55
CA ALA A 103 14.61 -7.38 3.83
C ALA A 103 13.83 -8.05 4.98
N SER A 104 12.67 -8.65 4.70
CA SER A 104 11.92 -9.40 5.71
C SER A 104 11.69 -10.86 5.31
N THR A 105 11.32 -11.67 6.29
CA THR A 105 11.14 -13.11 6.15
C THR A 105 9.73 -13.54 6.55
N VAL A 106 9.39 -14.75 6.13
CA VAL A 106 8.13 -15.44 6.38
C VAL A 106 8.43 -16.82 6.96
N CYS A 107 7.75 -17.20 8.03
CA CYS A 107 7.87 -18.54 8.60
C CYS A 107 7.11 -19.55 7.73
N LEU A 108 7.80 -20.53 7.16
CA LEU A 108 7.17 -21.61 6.38
C LEU A 108 6.55 -22.68 7.27
N GLY A 109 7.10 -22.87 8.48
CA GLY A 109 6.68 -23.89 9.42
C GLY A 109 7.84 -24.33 10.31
N THR A 110 7.62 -25.37 11.09
CA THR A 110 8.60 -25.89 12.05
C THR A 110 9.30 -27.12 11.47
N GLY A 111 10.64 -27.07 11.40
CA GLY A 111 11.50 -28.21 11.08
C GLY A 111 12.09 -28.86 12.34
N PRO A 112 12.94 -29.90 12.17
CA PRO A 112 13.57 -30.60 13.30
C PRO A 112 14.41 -29.71 14.22
N SER A 113 14.91 -28.58 13.71
CA SER A 113 15.74 -27.62 14.45
C SER A 113 14.99 -26.34 14.86
N GLY A 114 13.67 -26.29 14.69
CA GLY A 114 12.83 -25.12 14.98
C GLY A 114 12.23 -24.49 13.73
N ASP A 115 11.72 -23.28 13.88
CA ASP A 115 11.01 -22.57 12.81
C ASP A 115 11.93 -22.21 11.63
N VAL A 116 11.45 -22.50 10.43
CA VAL A 116 12.15 -22.26 9.17
C VAL A 116 11.60 -21.00 8.53
N TYR A 117 12.47 -20.02 8.30
CA TYR A 117 12.14 -18.74 7.70
C TYR A 117 12.77 -18.61 6.32
N VAL A 118 12.00 -18.08 5.36
CA VAL A 118 12.49 -17.73 4.02
C VAL A 118 12.28 -16.25 3.74
N PRO A 119 13.11 -15.60 2.91
CA PRO A 119 12.86 -14.25 2.44
C PRO A 119 11.50 -14.12 1.75
N PHE A 120 10.81 -12.99 1.97
CA PHE A 120 9.50 -12.73 1.36
C PHE A 120 9.51 -12.84 -0.17
N ARG A 121 10.55 -12.28 -0.80
CA ARG A 121 10.76 -12.32 -2.26
C ARG A 121 10.89 -13.72 -2.85
N ASP A 122 11.19 -14.72 -2.02
CA ASP A 122 11.38 -16.09 -2.48
C ASP A 122 10.06 -16.87 -2.52
N LEU A 123 8.96 -16.33 -1.97
CA LEU A 123 7.66 -17.01 -1.89
C LEU A 123 7.05 -17.30 -3.27
N LEU A 124 7.17 -16.36 -4.19
CA LEU A 124 6.69 -16.45 -5.57
C LEU A 124 7.72 -15.76 -6.48
N PRO A 125 7.78 -16.08 -7.78
CA PRO A 125 8.60 -15.32 -8.73
C PRO A 125 8.19 -13.84 -8.74
N MET A 126 9.10 -12.94 -8.35
CA MET A 126 8.87 -11.50 -8.23
C MET A 126 9.95 -10.72 -8.97
N VAL A 127 9.61 -9.50 -9.38
CA VAL A 127 10.59 -8.53 -9.91
C VAL A 127 11.64 -8.23 -8.84
N HIS A 128 12.92 -8.35 -9.21
CA HIS A 128 13.99 -7.88 -8.36
C HIS A 128 14.20 -6.37 -8.57
N PRO A 129 14.37 -5.55 -7.52
CA PRO A 129 14.51 -4.10 -7.67
C PRO A 129 15.61 -3.64 -8.63
N ASN A 130 16.73 -4.37 -8.73
CA ASN A 130 17.83 -4.08 -9.68
C ASN A 130 17.41 -4.09 -11.17
N ASP A 131 16.29 -4.77 -11.48
CA ASP A 131 15.78 -4.94 -12.85
C ASP A 131 14.73 -3.91 -13.21
N ILE A 132 14.30 -3.08 -12.24
CA ILE A 132 13.36 -1.99 -12.47
C ILE A 132 14.05 -0.88 -13.27
N VAL A 133 13.37 -0.42 -14.32
CA VAL A 133 13.76 0.76 -15.09
C VAL A 133 12.92 1.95 -14.62
N PHE A 134 13.57 3.05 -14.23
CA PHE A 134 12.89 4.27 -13.82
C PHE A 134 12.90 5.32 -14.95
N ASP A 135 11.78 6.01 -15.09
CA ASP A 135 11.59 7.27 -15.82
C ASP A 135 10.54 8.08 -15.05
N GLY A 136 10.13 9.24 -15.53
CA GLY A 136 9.03 9.98 -14.93
C GLY A 136 9.05 11.46 -15.22
N TRP A 137 8.24 12.17 -14.45
CA TRP A 137 7.96 13.58 -14.64
C TRP A 137 8.33 14.36 -13.40
N ASP A 138 8.72 15.62 -13.59
CA ASP A 138 8.85 16.57 -12.49
C ASP A 138 8.64 17.99 -13.04
N ILE A 139 7.97 18.83 -12.25
CA ILE A 139 7.81 20.26 -12.57
C ILE A 139 9.16 21.01 -12.53
N SER A 140 10.21 20.41 -11.96
CA SER A 140 11.58 20.91 -11.96
C SER A 140 12.44 20.21 -13.02
N SER A 141 13.25 20.96 -13.77
CA SER A 141 14.11 20.44 -14.83
C SER A 141 15.45 19.88 -14.36
N LEU A 142 15.73 19.89 -13.05
CA LEU A 142 16.98 19.36 -12.51
C LEU A 142 17.15 17.89 -12.90
N ASN A 143 18.35 17.53 -13.34
CA ASN A 143 18.67 16.13 -13.53
C ASN A 143 18.75 15.41 -12.18
N LEU A 144 18.73 14.07 -12.16
CA LEU A 144 18.68 13.34 -10.90
C LEU A 144 19.93 13.47 -10.03
N ALA A 145 21.11 13.78 -10.57
CA ALA A 145 22.30 14.02 -9.76
C ALA A 145 22.20 15.37 -9.01
N GLU A 146 21.75 16.42 -9.70
CA GLU A 146 21.46 17.72 -9.09
C GLU A 146 20.32 17.62 -8.07
N ALA A 147 19.27 16.87 -8.41
CA ALA A 147 18.14 16.66 -7.53
C ALA A 147 18.50 15.79 -6.30
N MET A 148 19.38 14.79 -6.45
CA MET A 148 19.96 14.02 -5.34
C MET A 148 20.76 14.92 -4.39
N LYS A 149 21.58 15.83 -4.94
CA LYS A 149 22.29 16.84 -4.15
C LYS A 149 21.32 17.76 -3.40
N ARG A 150 20.29 18.27 -4.08
CA ARG A 150 19.23 19.10 -3.47
C ARG A 150 18.46 18.38 -2.36
N ALA A 151 18.26 17.07 -2.50
CA ALA A 151 17.50 16.29 -1.54
C ALA A 151 18.23 16.09 -0.20
N GLU A 152 19.57 16.14 -0.20
CA GLU A 152 20.42 16.01 0.99
C GLU A 152 20.16 14.74 1.82
N VAL A 153 19.75 13.65 1.16
CA VAL A 153 19.40 12.37 1.81
C VAL A 153 20.60 11.44 1.95
N LEU A 154 21.39 11.30 0.87
CA LEU A 154 22.45 10.31 0.78
C LEU A 154 23.79 10.87 1.26
N GLU A 155 24.64 9.99 1.81
CA GLU A 155 26.01 10.33 2.18
C GLU A 155 26.81 10.84 0.97
N TRP A 156 27.61 11.89 1.17
CA TRP A 156 28.35 12.54 0.09
C TRP A 156 29.21 11.59 -0.77
N PRO A 157 29.99 10.65 -0.21
CA PRO A 157 30.80 9.73 -1.02
C PRO A 157 29.98 8.77 -1.88
N LEU A 158 28.71 8.52 -1.52
CA LEU A 158 27.79 7.76 -2.35
C LEU A 158 27.24 8.65 -3.48
N GLN A 159 26.91 9.91 -3.20
CA GLN A 159 26.48 10.87 -4.22
C GLN A 159 27.53 11.02 -5.32
N GLU A 160 28.81 11.16 -4.96
CA GLU A 160 29.92 11.26 -5.94
C GLU A 160 30.02 10.04 -6.85
N GLN A 161 29.88 8.83 -6.28
CA GLN A 161 29.91 7.59 -7.06
C GLN A 161 28.71 7.46 -8.01
N LEU A 162 27.54 7.98 -7.62
CA LEU A 162 26.30 7.90 -8.40
C LEU A 162 26.14 9.04 -9.41
N TRP A 163 26.84 10.16 -9.23
CA TRP A 163 26.77 11.33 -10.09
C TRP A 163 26.83 11.01 -11.60
N PRO A 164 27.87 10.30 -12.12
CA PRO A 164 27.98 10.03 -13.56
C PRO A 164 26.86 9.14 -14.11
N HIS A 165 26.13 8.43 -13.25
CA HIS A 165 25.00 7.59 -13.62
C HIS A 165 23.68 8.38 -13.61
N MET A 166 23.53 9.36 -12.71
CA MET A 166 22.27 10.08 -12.48
C MET A 166 22.21 11.43 -13.23
N GLU A 167 23.34 12.02 -13.63
CA GLU A 167 23.37 13.32 -14.32
C GLU A 167 22.67 13.31 -15.70
N LYS A 168 22.60 12.12 -16.33
CA LYS A 168 21.97 11.91 -17.64
C LYS A 168 20.47 11.64 -17.53
N MET A 169 19.98 11.37 -16.33
CA MET A 169 18.57 11.07 -16.07
C MET A 169 17.83 12.38 -15.80
N LYS A 170 16.99 12.81 -16.74
CA LYS A 170 16.25 14.07 -16.66
C LYS A 170 14.74 13.79 -16.62
N PRO A 171 14.00 14.39 -15.67
CA PRO A 171 12.56 14.28 -15.65
C PRO A 171 11.92 14.90 -16.90
N ARG A 172 10.86 14.25 -17.40
CA ARG A 172 9.99 14.80 -18.42
C ARG A 172 9.18 15.99 -17.86
N PRO A 173 8.75 16.95 -18.70
CA PRO A 173 7.92 18.05 -18.25
C PRO A 173 6.60 17.54 -17.65
N SER A 174 6.19 18.09 -16.50
CA SER A 174 4.99 17.63 -15.77
C SER A 174 3.81 18.59 -15.92
N ILE A 175 2.61 18.11 -15.60
CA ILE A 175 1.45 18.97 -15.40
C ILE A 175 1.66 19.80 -14.13
N TYR A 176 1.43 21.11 -14.20
CA TYR A 176 1.46 22.04 -13.08
C TYR A 176 0.19 22.91 -13.09
N ILE A 177 -0.62 22.77 -12.04
CA ILE A 177 -1.80 23.59 -11.78
C ILE A 177 -1.57 24.23 -10.40
N PRO A 178 -1.18 25.52 -10.34
CA PRO A 178 -0.73 26.19 -9.09
C PRO A 178 -1.70 26.05 -7.92
N GLU A 179 -3.01 26.02 -8.21
CA GLU A 179 -4.09 26.00 -7.22
C GLU A 179 -4.18 24.70 -6.42
N PHE A 180 -3.49 23.63 -6.86
CA PHE A 180 -3.52 22.33 -6.17
C PHE A 180 -2.39 22.14 -5.15
N ILE A 181 -1.26 22.84 -5.29
CA ILE A 181 -0.11 22.72 -4.39
C ILE A 181 0.19 24.05 -3.69
N ALA A 182 1.17 24.06 -2.78
CA ALA A 182 1.51 25.29 -2.08
C ALA A 182 2.12 26.33 -3.04
N ALA A 183 1.71 27.60 -2.93
CA ALA A 183 2.25 28.69 -3.77
C ALA A 183 3.79 28.81 -3.70
N ASN A 184 4.40 28.35 -2.61
CA ASN A 184 5.86 28.32 -2.42
C ASN A 184 6.61 27.30 -3.31
N GLN A 185 5.89 26.62 -4.21
CA GLN A 185 6.42 25.72 -5.23
C GLN A 185 6.58 26.41 -6.60
N GLU A 186 6.08 27.64 -6.78
CA GLU A 186 6.11 28.35 -8.07
C GLU A 186 7.52 28.48 -8.64
N GLU A 187 8.50 28.87 -7.83
CA GLU A 187 9.90 29.01 -8.23
C GLU A 187 10.55 27.68 -8.67
N ARG A 188 9.97 26.53 -8.29
CA ARG A 188 10.46 25.20 -8.65
C ARG A 188 9.93 24.73 -10.01
N ALA A 189 8.88 25.37 -10.53
CA ALA A 189 8.13 24.92 -11.70
C ALA A 189 8.69 25.49 -13.02
N ASP A 190 9.83 24.99 -13.47
CA ASP A 190 10.50 25.37 -14.74
C ASP A 190 10.36 24.33 -15.87
N ASN A 191 9.76 23.17 -15.59
CA ASN A 191 9.63 22.03 -16.49
C ASN A 191 8.16 21.59 -16.61
N VAL A 192 7.34 22.43 -17.24
CA VAL A 192 5.87 22.27 -17.23
C VAL A 192 5.27 22.08 -18.62
N LEU A 193 4.26 21.21 -18.72
CA LEU A 193 3.46 21.02 -19.91
C LEU A 193 2.53 22.23 -20.15
N ARG A 194 2.33 22.57 -21.43
CA ARG A 194 1.41 23.63 -21.88
C ARG A 194 0.20 23.01 -22.59
N GLY A 195 -0.80 23.84 -22.88
CA GLY A 195 -2.04 23.41 -23.54
C GLY A 195 -3.18 23.17 -22.54
N SER A 196 -4.30 22.69 -23.07
CA SER A 196 -5.48 22.27 -22.32
C SER A 196 -5.23 21.01 -21.50
N MET A 197 -6.08 20.74 -20.49
CA MET A 197 -5.98 19.51 -19.69
C MET A 197 -6.07 18.24 -20.54
N ALA A 198 -6.90 18.25 -21.60
CA ALA A 198 -7.00 17.13 -22.53
C ALA A 198 -5.70 16.90 -23.32
N GLU A 199 -5.05 17.96 -23.80
CA GLU A 199 -3.74 17.87 -24.47
C GLU A 199 -2.65 17.38 -23.52
N GLN A 200 -2.68 17.85 -22.26
CA GLN A 200 -1.77 17.40 -21.22
C GLN A 200 -1.94 15.91 -20.91
N VAL A 201 -3.19 15.42 -20.75
CA VAL A 201 -3.47 13.98 -20.57
C VAL A 201 -2.95 13.18 -21.75
N GLU A 202 -3.21 13.61 -22.98
CA GLU A 202 -2.70 12.92 -24.17
C GLU A 202 -1.17 12.93 -24.24
N GLN A 203 -0.51 14.00 -23.79
CA GLN A 203 0.95 14.03 -23.69
C GLN A 203 1.48 13.01 -22.67
N ILE A 204 0.87 12.89 -21.49
CA ILE A 204 1.25 11.86 -20.50
C ILE A 204 1.07 10.45 -21.09
N ARG A 205 -0.01 10.22 -21.85
CA ARG A 205 -0.24 8.94 -22.54
C ARG A 205 0.83 8.66 -23.60
N ARG A 206 1.31 9.68 -24.32
CA ARG A 206 2.43 9.56 -25.27
C ARG A 206 3.73 9.25 -24.55
N ASP A 207 3.99 9.90 -23.43
CA ASP A 207 5.20 9.68 -22.63
C ASP A 207 5.26 8.24 -22.09
N ILE A 208 4.13 7.67 -21.64
CA ILE A 208 4.04 6.27 -21.22
C ILE A 208 4.38 5.31 -22.38
N ARG A 209 3.83 5.57 -23.57
CA ARG A 209 4.10 4.76 -24.79
C ARG A 209 5.56 4.86 -25.21
N ASP A 210 6.10 6.08 -25.28
CA ASP A 210 7.49 6.36 -25.61
C ASP A 210 8.45 5.68 -24.62
N PHE A 211 8.18 5.76 -23.31
CA PHE A 211 8.98 5.06 -22.31
C PHE A 211 8.94 3.54 -22.51
N ARG A 212 7.76 2.98 -22.77
CA ARG A 212 7.61 1.55 -23.02
C ARG A 212 8.43 1.09 -24.24
N GLU A 213 8.34 1.83 -25.34
CA GLU A 213 9.04 1.54 -26.60
C GLU A 213 10.56 1.71 -26.46
N SER A 214 11.01 2.85 -25.91
CA SER A 214 12.44 3.19 -25.81
C SER A 214 13.21 2.33 -24.80
N SER A 215 12.58 1.94 -23.70
CA SER A 215 13.22 1.11 -22.67
C SER A 215 13.08 -0.39 -22.93
N GLY A 216 12.08 -0.81 -23.70
CA GLY A 216 11.75 -2.23 -23.94
C GLY A 216 11.19 -2.93 -22.70
N VAL A 217 10.52 -2.20 -21.81
CA VAL A 217 9.79 -2.77 -20.67
C VAL A 217 8.47 -3.37 -21.14
N GLU A 218 8.06 -4.48 -20.52
CA GLU A 218 6.84 -5.19 -20.89
C GLU A 218 5.61 -4.60 -20.17
N LYS A 219 5.81 -4.15 -18.92
CA LYS A 219 4.81 -3.54 -18.06
C LYS A 219 5.29 -2.20 -17.53
N VAL A 220 4.36 -1.27 -17.36
CA VAL A 220 4.59 0.04 -16.76
C VAL A 220 3.66 0.23 -15.57
N ILE A 221 4.21 0.69 -14.46
CA ILE A 221 3.46 1.17 -13.29
C ILE A 221 3.75 2.67 -13.14
N VAL A 222 2.71 3.46 -13.02
CA VAL A 222 2.82 4.89 -12.71
C VAL A 222 2.60 5.08 -11.22
N LEU A 223 3.47 5.84 -10.57
CA LEU A 223 3.39 6.08 -9.13
C LEU A 223 3.60 7.55 -8.81
N TRP A 224 2.65 8.12 -8.09
CA TRP A 224 2.71 9.49 -7.60
C TRP A 224 3.55 9.58 -6.34
N THR A 225 4.66 10.33 -6.42
CA THR A 225 5.48 10.72 -5.27
C THR A 225 5.82 12.22 -5.30
N ALA A 226 5.00 13.01 -6.01
CA ALA A 226 5.12 14.46 -6.07
C ALA A 226 4.49 15.12 -4.84
N ASN A 227 4.51 16.46 -4.84
CA ASN A 227 3.92 17.28 -3.80
C ASN A 227 2.51 16.81 -3.41
N THR A 228 2.19 16.91 -2.13
CA THR A 228 0.82 16.72 -1.63
C THR A 228 -0.08 17.80 -2.20
N GLU A 229 -1.13 17.39 -2.90
CA GLU A 229 -2.17 18.31 -3.38
C GLU A 229 -3.22 18.56 -2.28
N ARG A 230 -4.00 19.64 -2.42
CA ARG A 230 -5.26 19.78 -1.68
C ARG A 230 -6.29 18.75 -2.17
N PHE A 231 -7.35 18.55 -1.39
CA PHE A 231 -8.47 17.72 -1.83
C PHE A 231 -9.27 18.41 -2.95
N CYS A 232 -9.82 17.60 -3.85
CA CYS A 232 -10.88 17.99 -4.76
C CYS A 232 -12.25 17.75 -4.10
N ASP A 233 -13.23 18.60 -4.40
CA ASP A 233 -14.61 18.32 -4.03
C ASP A 233 -15.18 17.20 -4.91
N ILE A 234 -16.02 16.35 -4.32
CA ILE A 234 -16.78 15.32 -5.06
C ILE A 234 -18.11 15.94 -5.47
N VAL A 235 -18.27 16.20 -6.77
CA VAL A 235 -19.40 16.97 -7.30
C VAL A 235 -20.15 16.13 -8.34
N PRO A 236 -21.47 15.89 -8.14
CA PRO A 236 -22.31 15.22 -9.13
C PRO A 236 -22.28 15.93 -10.49
N GLY A 237 -22.11 15.18 -11.58
CA GLY A 237 -21.97 15.74 -12.92
C GLY A 237 -20.55 16.20 -13.31
N LEU A 238 -19.59 16.17 -12.38
CA LEU A 238 -18.19 16.56 -12.63
C LEU A 238 -17.23 15.38 -12.54
N ASN A 239 -17.16 14.71 -11.38
CA ASN A 239 -16.15 13.68 -11.10
C ASN A 239 -16.73 12.45 -10.36
N ASP A 240 -18.06 12.33 -10.38
CA ASP A 240 -18.86 11.26 -9.81
C ASP A 240 -18.93 10.00 -10.68
N THR A 241 -18.78 10.13 -12.00
CA THR A 241 -18.75 9.00 -12.95
C THR A 241 -17.58 9.11 -13.92
N ALA A 242 -17.17 7.99 -14.52
CA ALA A 242 -16.09 7.93 -15.49
C ALA A 242 -16.33 8.89 -16.67
N ASP A 243 -17.56 8.87 -17.20
CA ASP A 243 -18.00 9.72 -18.30
C ASP A 243 -18.00 11.21 -17.95
N ASN A 244 -18.47 11.56 -16.74
CA ASN A 244 -18.43 12.94 -16.28
C ASN A 244 -17.00 13.43 -16.12
N LEU A 245 -16.12 12.61 -15.53
CA LEU A 245 -14.71 12.95 -15.34
C LEU A 245 -14.00 13.19 -16.67
N LEU A 246 -14.20 12.32 -17.67
CA LEU A 246 -13.60 12.50 -19.00
C LEU A 246 -14.11 13.77 -19.68
N ARG A 247 -15.42 14.06 -19.61
CA ARG A 247 -15.97 15.33 -20.11
C ARG A 247 -15.46 16.55 -19.37
N ALA A 248 -15.22 16.44 -18.06
CA ALA A 248 -14.65 17.52 -17.26
C ALA A 248 -13.24 17.89 -17.74
N ILE A 249 -12.43 16.88 -18.04
CA ILE A 249 -11.08 17.05 -18.61
C ILE A 249 -11.15 17.72 -19.99
N GLU A 250 -12.04 17.25 -20.87
CA GLU A 250 -12.23 17.82 -22.21
C GLU A 250 -12.66 19.31 -22.16
N ARG A 251 -13.49 19.67 -21.18
CA ARG A 251 -14.01 21.03 -21.00
C ARG A 251 -13.08 21.94 -20.18
N GLY A 252 -12.01 21.40 -19.61
CA GLY A 252 -11.10 22.15 -18.73
C GLY A 252 -11.75 22.59 -17.41
N LEU A 253 -12.65 21.78 -16.86
CA LEU A 253 -13.22 21.98 -15.51
C LEU A 253 -12.21 21.55 -14.43
N GLU A 254 -12.53 21.77 -13.15
CA GLU A 254 -11.62 21.49 -12.04
C GLU A 254 -11.32 19.97 -11.90
N VAL A 255 -10.11 19.58 -12.30
CA VAL A 255 -9.55 18.23 -12.14
C VAL A 255 -8.08 18.37 -11.71
N SER A 256 -7.66 17.67 -10.65
CA SER A 256 -6.29 17.78 -10.15
C SER A 256 -5.27 17.14 -11.09
N PRO A 257 -4.00 17.62 -11.11
CA PRO A 257 -2.93 16.96 -11.84
C PRO A 257 -2.82 15.47 -11.51
N SER A 258 -2.91 15.06 -10.23
CA SER A 258 -2.87 13.64 -9.88
C SER A 258 -3.99 12.82 -10.53
N THR A 259 -5.20 13.38 -10.63
CA THR A 259 -6.34 12.73 -11.31
C THR A 259 -6.09 12.64 -12.82
N LEU A 260 -5.50 13.67 -13.44
CA LEU A 260 -5.12 13.64 -14.86
C LEU A 260 -4.09 12.53 -15.14
N PHE A 261 -3.09 12.36 -14.28
CA PHE A 261 -2.13 11.25 -14.39
C PHE A 261 -2.79 9.89 -14.17
N ALA A 262 -3.71 9.76 -13.22
CA ALA A 262 -4.46 8.52 -12.99
C ALA A 262 -5.28 8.15 -14.23
N VAL A 263 -6.03 9.10 -14.80
CA VAL A 263 -6.80 8.89 -16.04
C VAL A 263 -5.90 8.51 -17.20
N ALA A 264 -4.80 9.23 -17.43
CA ALA A 264 -3.84 8.88 -18.49
C ALA A 264 -3.29 7.45 -18.33
N SER A 265 -2.92 7.06 -17.11
CA SER A 265 -2.39 5.73 -16.81
C SER A 265 -3.43 4.63 -17.06
N ILE A 266 -4.67 4.84 -16.60
CA ILE A 266 -5.77 3.90 -16.79
C ILE A 266 -6.09 3.73 -18.29
N LEU A 267 -6.09 4.81 -19.07
CA LEU A 267 -6.32 4.76 -20.51
C LEU A 267 -5.21 4.03 -21.28
N GLU A 268 -3.98 4.01 -20.76
CA GLU A 268 -2.85 3.23 -21.29
C GLU A 268 -2.74 1.81 -20.70
N GLY A 269 -3.72 1.37 -19.91
CA GLY A 269 -3.70 0.04 -19.28
C GLY A 269 -2.62 -0.12 -18.20
N CYS A 270 -2.07 0.98 -17.70
CA CYS A 270 -0.98 1.00 -16.73
C CYS A 270 -1.53 1.20 -15.32
N ALA A 271 -1.07 0.39 -14.36
CA ALA A 271 -1.49 0.54 -12.97
C ALA A 271 -1.03 1.88 -12.41
N TYR A 272 -1.87 2.51 -11.58
CA TYR A 272 -1.58 3.81 -10.97
C TYR A 272 -1.60 3.74 -9.44
N ILE A 273 -0.52 4.20 -8.80
CA ILE A 273 -0.38 4.17 -7.34
C ILE A 273 -0.25 5.61 -6.81
N ASN A 274 -1.12 6.00 -5.90
CA ASN A 274 -1.04 7.28 -5.22
C ASN A 274 -0.24 7.18 -3.92
N GLY A 275 0.97 7.73 -3.91
CA GLY A 275 1.85 7.76 -2.75
C GLY A 275 1.64 8.96 -1.81
N SER A 276 0.71 9.85 -2.14
CA SER A 276 0.41 11.10 -1.42
C SER A 276 -1.03 11.08 -0.88
N PRO A 277 -1.43 12.00 0.03
CA PRO A 277 -2.71 11.88 0.75
C PRO A 277 -3.92 12.51 0.06
N GLN A 278 -3.76 13.22 -1.06
CA GLN A 278 -4.89 13.81 -1.76
C GLN A 278 -5.84 12.74 -2.31
N ASN A 279 -7.11 13.08 -2.48
CA ASN A 279 -8.16 12.19 -2.98
C ASN A 279 -8.15 12.04 -4.51
N THR A 280 -7.02 11.62 -5.09
CA THR A 280 -6.86 11.38 -6.53
C THR A 280 -7.93 10.44 -7.11
N PHE A 281 -8.33 9.44 -6.33
CA PHE A 281 -9.33 8.44 -6.73
C PHE A 281 -10.76 8.92 -6.45
N VAL A 282 -11.15 10.03 -7.10
CA VAL A 282 -12.57 10.45 -7.18
C VAL A 282 -13.43 9.32 -7.77
N PRO A 283 -14.75 9.25 -7.49
CA PRO A 283 -15.58 8.12 -7.91
C PRO A 283 -15.49 7.81 -9.41
N GLY A 284 -15.42 8.83 -10.27
CA GLY A 284 -15.24 8.64 -11.71
C GLY A 284 -13.91 8.00 -12.09
N ALA A 285 -12.84 8.25 -11.34
CA ALA A 285 -11.53 7.60 -11.58
C ALA A 285 -11.56 6.12 -11.14
N VAL A 286 -12.24 5.81 -10.03
CA VAL A 286 -12.45 4.43 -9.56
C VAL A 286 -13.30 3.65 -10.57
N GLU A 287 -14.39 4.24 -11.06
CA GLU A 287 -15.24 3.65 -12.07
C GLU A 287 -14.48 3.41 -13.38
N LEU A 288 -13.68 4.38 -13.84
CA LEU A 288 -12.86 4.24 -15.06
C LEU A 288 -11.84 3.09 -14.92
N ALA A 289 -11.19 2.96 -13.76
CA ALA A 289 -10.28 1.85 -13.47
C ALA A 289 -10.99 0.48 -13.47
N ALA A 290 -12.23 0.42 -12.98
CA ALA A 290 -13.06 -0.78 -13.01
C ALA A 290 -13.44 -1.15 -14.46
N GLN A 291 -13.93 -0.19 -15.25
CA GLN A 291 -14.29 -0.38 -16.66
C GLN A 291 -13.11 -0.86 -17.51
N ARG A 292 -11.90 -0.33 -17.26
CA ARG A 292 -10.66 -0.71 -17.98
C ARG A 292 -9.93 -1.90 -17.38
N ARG A 293 -10.39 -2.45 -16.24
CA ARG A 293 -9.74 -3.53 -15.49
C ARG A 293 -8.27 -3.23 -15.16
N VAL A 294 -8.00 -1.98 -14.79
CA VAL A 294 -6.66 -1.50 -14.42
C VAL A 294 -6.57 -1.35 -12.91
N PHE A 295 -5.40 -1.69 -12.36
CA PHE A 295 -5.18 -1.55 -10.92
C PHE A 295 -4.89 -0.12 -10.50
N ILE A 296 -5.54 0.28 -9.42
CA ILE A 296 -5.28 1.49 -8.67
C ILE A 296 -5.02 1.15 -7.20
N GLY A 297 -4.19 1.95 -6.53
CA GLY A 297 -3.85 1.75 -5.13
C GLY A 297 -3.28 3.00 -4.48
N GLY A 298 -3.35 3.07 -3.16
CA GLY A 298 -3.08 4.27 -2.37
C GLY A 298 -3.88 4.22 -1.08
N ASP A 299 -3.94 5.27 -0.26
CA ASP A 299 -3.28 6.57 -0.41
C ASP A 299 -2.24 6.81 0.71
N ASP A 300 -1.24 7.65 0.40
CA ASP A 300 -0.16 8.14 1.27
C ASP A 300 0.79 7.07 1.85
N PHE A 301 2.11 7.16 1.63
CA PHE A 301 3.06 6.14 2.13
C PHE A 301 3.03 5.95 3.66
N LYS A 302 2.90 4.71 4.12
CA LYS A 302 2.98 4.35 5.55
C LYS A 302 4.44 4.09 5.97
N SER A 303 5.24 5.16 6.11
CA SER A 303 6.68 5.08 6.42
C SER A 303 7.00 4.96 7.93
N GLY A 304 7.13 6.08 8.65
CA GLY A 304 7.61 6.15 10.04
C GLY A 304 6.49 6.20 11.08
N GLN A 305 6.12 7.41 11.51
CA GLN A 305 5.18 7.65 12.63
C GLN A 305 3.87 6.87 12.50
N THR A 306 3.18 6.97 11.36
CA THR A 306 1.87 6.32 11.18
C THR A 306 1.98 4.79 11.16
N LYS A 307 3.10 4.24 10.67
CA LYS A 307 3.36 2.80 10.71
C LYS A 307 3.45 2.30 12.15
N LEU A 308 4.20 3.02 13.00
CA LEU A 308 4.32 2.72 14.42
C LEU A 308 2.99 2.93 15.17
N LYS A 309 2.25 4.00 14.87
CA LYS A 309 0.91 4.24 15.43
C LYS A 309 -0.05 3.07 15.17
N SER A 310 -0.07 2.56 13.94
CA SER A 310 -0.92 1.42 13.54
C SER A 310 -0.59 0.14 14.32
N VAL A 311 0.66 -0.02 14.78
CA VAL A 311 1.09 -1.14 15.64
C VAL A 311 0.69 -0.87 17.09
N LEU A 312 0.99 0.32 17.59
CA LEU A 312 0.84 0.63 19.00
C LEU A 312 -0.63 0.66 19.41
N VAL A 313 -1.51 1.25 18.60
CA VAL A 313 -2.95 1.32 18.94
C VAL A 313 -3.60 -0.06 18.88
N ASP A 314 -3.26 -0.90 17.90
CA ASP A 314 -3.71 -2.30 17.86
C ASP A 314 -3.24 -3.09 19.08
N PHE A 315 -1.97 -2.90 19.51
CA PHE A 315 -1.46 -3.47 20.75
C PHE A 315 -2.20 -2.98 22.00
N LEU A 316 -2.35 -1.66 22.18
CA LEU A 316 -2.98 -1.07 23.36
C LEU A 316 -4.43 -1.55 23.52
N VAL A 317 -5.23 -1.41 22.45
CA VAL A 317 -6.65 -1.82 22.46
C VAL A 317 -6.77 -3.33 22.56
N GLY A 318 -5.92 -4.08 21.86
CA GLY A 318 -5.87 -5.55 21.92
C GLY A 318 -5.49 -6.10 23.30
N ALA A 319 -4.68 -5.36 24.06
CA ALA A 319 -4.32 -5.67 25.44
C ALA A 319 -5.37 -5.22 26.48
N GLY A 320 -6.49 -4.64 26.03
CA GLY A 320 -7.54 -4.14 26.93
C GLY A 320 -7.25 -2.77 27.55
N LEU A 321 -6.30 -2.01 26.99
CA LEU A 321 -5.97 -0.65 27.44
C LEU A 321 -6.79 0.35 26.64
N LYS A 322 -7.57 1.18 27.33
CA LYS A 322 -8.45 2.15 26.68
C LYS A 322 -7.67 3.42 26.34
N THR A 323 -7.11 3.50 25.14
CA THR A 323 -6.46 4.72 24.65
C THR A 323 -7.47 5.88 24.60
N LYS A 324 -7.19 6.95 25.34
CA LYS A 324 -8.03 8.16 25.47
C LYS A 324 -7.45 9.38 24.77
N SER A 325 -6.13 9.46 24.60
CA SER A 325 -5.48 10.58 23.92
C SER A 325 -4.30 10.12 23.09
N ILE A 326 -4.20 10.66 21.88
CA ILE A 326 -3.12 10.44 20.91
C ILE A 326 -2.71 11.82 20.38
N VAL A 327 -1.54 12.30 20.76
CA VAL A 327 -0.99 13.57 20.27
C VAL A 327 0.24 13.28 19.43
N SER A 328 0.18 13.61 18.14
CA SER A 328 1.23 13.29 17.16
C SER A 328 1.81 14.56 16.55
N TYR A 329 2.92 15.02 17.09
CA TYR A 329 3.69 16.15 16.56
C TYR A 329 4.75 15.68 15.56
N ASN A 330 4.98 16.48 14.53
CA ASN A 330 6.01 16.24 13.52
C ASN A 330 6.66 17.55 13.10
N HIS A 331 7.97 17.54 12.84
CA HIS A 331 8.62 18.58 12.06
C HIS A 331 9.67 18.01 11.11
N LEU A 332 9.80 18.66 9.95
CA LEU A 332 10.72 18.30 8.87
C LEU A 332 11.08 19.54 8.05
N GLY A 333 12.24 19.52 7.39
CA GLY A 333 12.83 20.66 6.68
C GLY A 333 13.01 20.45 5.18
N ASN A 334 12.59 19.30 4.64
CA ASN A 334 12.62 19.01 3.21
C ASN A 334 11.44 19.69 2.46
N ASN A 335 11.37 19.49 1.14
CA ASN A 335 10.33 20.11 0.31
C ASN A 335 8.91 19.62 0.66
N ASP A 336 8.76 18.40 1.19
CA ASP A 336 7.46 17.92 1.69
C ASP A 336 6.99 18.80 2.85
N GLY A 337 7.86 19.04 3.85
CA GLY A 337 7.58 19.97 4.95
C GLY A 337 7.25 21.38 4.47
N LYS A 338 7.99 21.89 3.47
CA LYS A 338 7.76 23.22 2.88
C LYS A 338 6.39 23.30 2.20
N ASN A 339 5.97 22.27 1.48
CA ASN A 339 4.66 22.21 0.84
C ASN A 339 3.52 22.09 1.87
N LEU A 340 3.72 21.28 2.90
CA LEU A 340 2.75 21.05 3.97
C LEU A 340 2.63 22.23 4.97
N SER A 341 3.40 23.31 4.79
CA SER A 341 3.20 24.54 5.58
C SER A 341 1.91 25.27 5.19
N ALA A 342 1.36 24.99 4.00
CA ALA A 342 0.10 25.56 3.54
C ALA A 342 -1.11 24.77 4.12
N PRO A 343 -2.13 25.45 4.67
CA PRO A 343 -3.23 24.78 5.38
C PRO A 343 -4.02 23.75 4.55
N GLN A 344 -4.26 24.02 3.26
CA GLN A 344 -5.03 23.12 2.40
C GLN A 344 -4.29 21.81 2.11
N GLN A 345 -2.98 21.86 1.89
CA GLN A 345 -2.14 20.68 1.69
C GLN A 345 -1.93 19.93 3.02
N PHE A 346 -1.81 20.66 4.13
CA PHE A 346 -1.77 20.06 5.47
C PHE A 346 -3.05 19.26 5.77
N ARG A 347 -4.23 19.79 5.41
CA ARG A 347 -5.52 19.14 5.66
C ARG A 347 -5.60 17.74 5.05
N SER A 348 -5.07 17.55 3.84
CA SER A 348 -4.96 16.22 3.20
C SER A 348 -4.19 15.23 4.09
N LYS A 349 -3.05 15.67 4.63
CA LYS A 349 -2.18 14.86 5.50
C LYS A 349 -2.79 14.62 6.88
N GLU A 350 -3.54 15.59 7.39
CA GLU A 350 -4.23 15.49 8.67
C GLU A 350 -5.29 14.38 8.62
N ILE A 351 -6.15 14.38 7.59
CA ILE A 351 -7.22 13.37 7.44
C ILE A 351 -6.65 11.95 7.39
N SER A 352 -5.67 11.70 6.52
CA SER A 352 -5.05 10.37 6.36
C SER A 352 -4.32 9.88 7.62
N LYS A 353 -3.74 10.79 8.43
CA LYS A 353 -3.09 10.44 9.69
C LYS A 353 -4.07 10.21 10.84
N SER A 354 -5.24 10.87 10.81
CA SER A 354 -6.22 10.80 11.89
C SER A 354 -7.07 9.52 11.83
N ASN A 355 -7.44 9.07 10.64
CA ASN A 355 -8.37 7.95 10.45
C ASN A 355 -7.77 6.55 10.74
N VAL A 356 -6.44 6.45 10.91
CA VAL A 356 -5.72 5.17 11.03
C VAL A 356 -6.06 4.37 12.30
N VAL A 357 -6.78 4.97 13.26
CA VAL A 357 -7.14 4.35 14.53
C VAL A 357 -8.63 3.97 14.62
N ASP A 358 -9.45 4.46 13.68
CA ASP A 358 -10.92 4.38 13.78
C ASP A 358 -11.42 2.93 13.81
N ASP A 359 -10.90 2.07 12.94
CA ASP A 359 -11.31 0.66 12.85
C ASP A 359 -10.95 -0.13 14.12
N THR A 360 -9.80 0.17 14.72
CA THR A 360 -9.34 -0.49 15.95
C THR A 360 -10.18 -0.08 17.16
N VAL A 361 -10.53 1.20 17.26
CA VAL A 361 -11.43 1.73 18.31
C VAL A 361 -12.83 1.13 18.18
N GLN A 362 -13.39 1.12 16.97
CA GLN A 362 -14.73 0.56 16.69
C GLN A 362 -14.81 -0.94 16.93
N ALA A 363 -13.70 -1.67 16.79
CA ALA A 363 -13.65 -3.12 17.00
C ALA A 363 -13.82 -3.54 18.46
N ASN A 364 -13.69 -2.63 19.44
CA ASN A 364 -13.75 -2.96 20.86
C ASN A 364 -14.85 -2.19 21.63
N PRO A 365 -16.11 -2.66 21.55
CA PRO A 365 -17.24 -2.02 22.23
C PRO A 365 -17.22 -2.17 23.76
N VAL A 366 -16.29 -2.96 24.32
CA VAL A 366 -16.11 -3.09 25.78
C VAL A 366 -15.38 -1.86 26.33
N LEU A 367 -14.36 -1.38 25.62
CA LEU A 367 -13.60 -0.19 26.02
C LEU A 367 -14.31 1.10 25.56
N TYR A 368 -14.89 1.08 24.36
CA TYR A 368 -15.44 2.28 23.71
C TYR A 368 -16.95 2.17 23.52
N GLY A 369 -17.68 3.18 23.99
CA GLY A 369 -19.10 3.34 23.63
C GLY A 369 -19.29 3.78 22.18
N PRO A 370 -20.54 3.85 21.67
CA PRO A 370 -20.82 4.16 20.26
C PRO A 370 -20.29 5.51 19.76
N GLN A 371 -20.08 6.47 20.66
CA GLN A 371 -19.57 7.81 20.35
C GLN A 371 -18.23 8.10 21.05
N ASP A 372 -17.65 7.11 21.74
CA ASP A 372 -16.39 7.29 22.45
C ASP A 372 -15.23 7.11 21.48
N LYS A 373 -14.36 8.11 21.40
CA LYS A 373 -13.14 8.10 20.60
C LYS A 373 -12.01 8.72 21.43
N PRO A 374 -10.75 8.32 21.20
CA PRO A 374 -9.63 9.06 21.76
C PRO A 374 -9.59 10.48 21.19
N ASP A 375 -9.17 11.43 22.01
CA ASP A 375 -8.69 12.71 21.50
C ASP A 375 -7.51 12.43 20.56
N HIS A 376 -7.57 12.95 19.33
CA HIS A 376 -6.52 12.70 18.34
C HIS A 376 -6.11 14.01 17.68
N CYS A 377 -4.88 14.45 17.97
CA CYS A 377 -4.31 15.67 17.43
C CYS A 377 -3.08 15.35 16.57
N VAL A 378 -3.04 15.89 15.35
CA VAL A 378 -1.92 15.74 14.43
C VAL A 378 -1.36 17.12 14.11
N VAL A 379 -0.05 17.29 14.30
CA VAL A 379 0.64 18.55 14.00
C VAL A 379 1.83 18.27 13.08
N ILE A 380 2.00 19.10 12.06
CA ILE A 380 3.18 19.10 11.19
C ILE A 380 3.68 20.55 11.10
N LYS A 381 4.99 20.73 11.30
CA LYS A 381 5.67 22.03 11.17
C LYS A 381 6.86 21.94 10.23
N TYR A 382 7.03 22.99 9.44
CA TYR A 382 8.21 23.16 8.61
C TYR A 382 9.35 23.74 9.44
N VAL A 383 10.44 22.99 9.57
CA VAL A 383 11.65 23.39 10.31
C VAL A 383 12.85 23.10 9.41
N PRO A 384 13.34 24.10 8.64
CA PRO A 384 14.35 23.88 7.59
C PRO A 384 15.59 23.12 8.05
N TYR A 385 16.07 23.40 9.28
CA TYR A 385 17.33 22.89 9.80
C TYR A 385 17.44 21.35 9.83
N VAL A 386 16.33 20.63 9.99
CA VAL A 386 16.36 19.16 10.08
C VAL A 386 16.35 18.47 8.72
N GLY A 387 16.16 19.20 7.62
CA GLY A 387 16.15 18.64 6.26
C GLY A 387 15.18 17.45 6.13
N ASP A 388 15.66 16.36 5.54
CA ASP A 388 14.90 15.11 5.38
C ASP A 388 14.74 14.29 6.68
N SER A 389 15.52 14.63 7.73
CA SER A 389 15.53 13.97 9.03
C SER A 389 14.35 14.41 9.90
N LYS A 390 13.15 14.03 9.46
CA LYS A 390 11.87 14.27 10.13
C LYS A 390 11.92 13.79 11.58
N ARG A 391 11.42 14.61 12.50
CA ARG A 391 11.23 14.23 13.91
C ARG A 391 9.76 14.04 14.21
N ALA A 392 9.40 12.88 14.71
CA ALA A 392 8.08 12.55 15.21
C ALA A 392 8.11 12.45 16.74
N LEU A 393 7.19 13.17 17.39
CA LEU A 393 6.99 13.11 18.83
C LEU A 393 5.54 12.74 19.07
N ASP A 394 5.31 11.62 19.73
CA ASP A 394 3.99 11.08 19.97
C ASP A 394 3.77 10.83 21.47
N GLU A 395 2.61 11.21 21.97
CA GLU A 395 2.13 10.86 23.31
C GLU A 395 0.84 10.05 23.19
N TYR A 396 0.82 8.90 23.86
CA TYR A 396 -0.35 8.03 23.98
C TYR A 396 -0.73 7.92 25.45
N THR A 397 -1.93 8.34 25.81
CA THR A 397 -2.47 8.19 27.17
C THR A 397 -3.67 7.26 27.14
N SER A 398 -3.64 6.21 27.96
CA SER A 398 -4.68 5.21 28.10
C SER A 398 -5.20 5.14 29.53
N GLU A 399 -6.51 4.93 29.69
CA GLU A 399 -7.12 4.51 30.96
C GLU A 399 -6.84 3.01 31.17
N ILE A 400 -6.49 2.67 32.41
CA ILE A 400 -6.23 1.30 32.86
C ILE A 400 -7.10 0.98 34.08
N MET A 401 -6.94 -0.22 34.63
CA MET A 401 -7.73 -0.75 35.75
C MET A 401 -7.86 0.26 36.90
N MET A 402 -9.07 0.33 37.49
CA MET A 402 -9.41 1.13 38.68
C MET A 402 -9.11 2.64 38.56
N GLY A 403 -9.21 3.21 37.36
CA GLY A 403 -9.03 4.65 37.11
C GLY A 403 -7.56 5.08 37.01
N GLY A 404 -6.62 4.15 36.94
CA GLY A 404 -5.23 4.45 36.65
C GLY A 404 -5.03 4.92 35.21
N THR A 405 -3.87 5.49 34.93
CA THR A 405 -3.45 5.88 33.58
C THR A 405 -2.13 5.21 33.18
N ASN A 406 -1.98 4.96 31.89
CA ASN A 406 -0.72 4.59 31.26
C ASN A 406 -0.38 5.63 30.20
N THR A 407 0.83 6.20 30.26
CA THR A 407 1.31 7.18 29.30
C THR A 407 2.59 6.69 28.63
N ILE A 408 2.61 6.71 27.31
CA ILE A 408 3.76 6.36 26.47
C ILE A 408 4.16 7.59 25.67
N VAL A 409 5.39 8.05 25.86
CA VAL A 409 6.00 9.14 25.07
C VAL A 409 7.05 8.54 24.15
N ILE A 410 6.96 8.86 22.86
CA ILE A 410 7.84 8.33 21.82
C ILE A 410 8.49 9.50 21.08
N HIS A 411 9.81 9.47 20.98
CA HIS A 411 10.56 10.29 20.04
C HIS A 411 11.12 9.38 18.94
N ASN A 412 10.84 9.71 17.68
CA ASN A 412 11.28 8.95 16.53
C ASN A 412 11.95 9.88 15.50
N THR A 413 13.24 9.67 15.27
CA THR A 413 13.99 10.32 14.17
C THR A 413 13.85 9.46 12.92
N CYS A 414 13.16 10.01 11.91
CA CYS A 414 12.83 9.36 10.66
C CYS A 414 13.58 10.05 9.52
N GLU A 415 14.55 9.38 8.90
CA GLU A 415 15.05 9.79 7.58
C GLU A 415 13.96 9.45 6.55
N ASP A 416 13.11 10.42 6.22
CA ASP A 416 11.80 10.15 5.62
C ASP A 416 11.92 9.49 4.25
N SER A 417 12.83 9.97 3.42
CA SER A 417 13.08 9.44 2.08
C SER A 417 13.71 8.05 2.10
N LEU A 418 14.56 7.75 3.09
CA LEU A 418 15.13 6.41 3.29
C LEU A 418 14.08 5.40 3.79
N LEU A 419 13.04 5.86 4.48
CA LEU A 419 11.89 5.02 4.87
C LEU A 419 10.86 4.88 3.74
N ALA A 420 10.66 5.91 2.92
CA ALA A 420 9.68 5.92 1.82
C ALA A 420 10.17 5.20 0.56
N SER A 421 11.46 5.29 0.21
CA SER A 421 11.99 4.68 -1.02
C SER A 421 11.80 3.15 -1.08
N PRO A 422 12.04 2.37 0.00
CA PRO A 422 11.73 0.94 -0.02
C PRO A 422 10.23 0.63 -0.17
N ILE A 423 9.35 1.51 0.33
CA ILE A 423 7.90 1.37 0.17
C ILE A 423 7.49 1.55 -1.30
N ILE A 424 8.11 2.49 -2.02
CA ILE A 424 7.89 2.67 -3.46
C ILE A 424 8.22 1.38 -4.22
N LEU A 425 9.34 0.73 -3.88
CA LEU A 425 9.74 -0.55 -4.48
C LEU A 425 8.71 -1.65 -4.15
N ASP A 426 8.32 -1.79 -2.89
CA ASP A 426 7.35 -2.81 -2.48
C ASP A 426 5.99 -2.61 -3.14
N LEU A 427 5.52 -1.36 -3.28
CA LEU A 427 4.26 -1.02 -3.95
C LEU A 427 4.30 -1.44 -5.43
N ALA A 428 5.37 -1.11 -6.15
CA ALA A 428 5.53 -1.46 -7.55
C ALA A 428 5.64 -2.99 -7.75
N ILE A 429 6.46 -3.66 -6.97
CA ILE A 429 6.69 -5.12 -7.09
C ILE A 429 5.42 -5.90 -6.72
N LEU A 430 4.73 -5.51 -5.64
CA LEU A 430 3.50 -6.20 -5.23
C LEU A 430 2.37 -5.96 -6.23
N THR A 431 2.27 -4.76 -6.80
CA THR A 431 1.29 -4.45 -7.86
C THR A 431 1.56 -5.27 -9.12
N GLU A 432 2.82 -5.36 -9.57
CA GLU A 432 3.21 -6.19 -10.71
C GLU A 432 2.84 -7.66 -10.46
N LEU A 433 3.16 -8.18 -9.28
CA LEU A 433 2.84 -9.55 -8.90
C LEU A 433 1.32 -9.80 -8.94
N CYS A 434 0.52 -8.87 -8.43
CA CYS A 434 -0.94 -8.96 -8.49
C CYS A 434 -1.46 -9.01 -9.94
N GLN A 435 -0.80 -8.36 -10.91
CA GLN A 435 -1.15 -8.46 -12.33
C GLN A 435 -0.86 -9.83 -12.95
N ARG A 436 -0.09 -10.70 -12.27
CA ARG A 436 0.17 -12.08 -12.71
C ARG A 436 -0.64 -13.13 -11.96
N ILE A 437 -1.39 -12.73 -10.94
CA ILE A 437 -2.23 -13.63 -10.16
C ILE A 437 -3.66 -13.55 -10.71
N THR A 438 -4.18 -14.70 -11.09
CA THR A 438 -5.59 -14.88 -11.47
C THR A 438 -6.19 -16.00 -10.64
N PHE A 439 -7.50 -16.02 -10.51
CA PHE A 439 -8.20 -17.06 -9.77
C PHE A 439 -9.60 -17.31 -10.33
N CYS A 440 -10.12 -18.51 -10.09
CA CYS A 440 -11.51 -18.86 -10.32
C CYS A 440 -12.07 -19.61 -9.10
N THR A 441 -13.39 -19.79 -9.06
CA THR A 441 -14.07 -20.57 -8.01
C THR A 441 -14.87 -21.71 -8.64
N GLU A 442 -15.38 -22.64 -7.82
CA GLU A 442 -16.29 -23.68 -8.32
C GLU A 442 -17.60 -23.09 -8.89
N ALA A 443 -18.04 -21.93 -8.40
CA ALA A 443 -19.26 -21.25 -8.85
C ALA A 443 -19.03 -20.35 -10.07
N ASP A 444 -17.79 -19.91 -10.29
CA ASP A 444 -17.37 -19.03 -11.38
C ASP A 444 -16.02 -19.54 -11.93
N PRO A 445 -16.05 -20.42 -12.93
CA PRO A 445 -14.87 -21.15 -13.39
C PRO A 445 -13.93 -20.33 -14.29
N GLU A 446 -14.33 -19.11 -14.69
CA GLU A 446 -13.49 -18.23 -15.49
C GLU A 446 -12.39 -17.59 -14.61
N PHE A 447 -11.15 -17.62 -15.09
CA PHE A 447 -10.04 -16.98 -14.38
C PHE A 447 -10.16 -15.46 -14.49
N GLN A 448 -10.23 -14.81 -13.32
CA GLN A 448 -10.27 -13.37 -13.19
C GLN A 448 -9.10 -12.86 -12.36
N GLY A 449 -8.76 -11.58 -12.54
CA GLY A 449 -7.79 -10.89 -11.69
C GLY A 449 -8.42 -10.40 -10.38
N PHE A 450 -7.62 -9.71 -9.58
CA PHE A 450 -8.13 -8.95 -8.44
C PHE A 450 -9.09 -7.83 -8.86
N HIS A 451 -9.82 -7.30 -7.89
CA HIS A 451 -10.56 -6.05 -8.06
C HIS A 451 -9.61 -4.90 -8.43
N SER A 452 -10.06 -3.93 -9.24
CA SER A 452 -9.24 -2.79 -9.68
C SER A 452 -8.62 -2.01 -8.52
N VAL A 453 -9.31 -1.90 -7.39
CA VAL A 453 -8.76 -1.35 -6.14
C VAL A 453 -7.94 -2.41 -5.39
N LEU A 454 -6.60 -2.27 -5.40
CA LEU A 454 -5.67 -3.21 -4.76
C LEU A 454 -5.48 -2.94 -3.26
N SER A 455 -6.48 -3.32 -2.46
CA SER A 455 -6.41 -3.19 -0.99
C SER A 455 -5.31 -4.04 -0.32
N ILE A 456 -4.69 -5.01 -1.03
CA ILE A 456 -3.50 -5.74 -0.56
C ILE A 456 -2.31 -4.80 -0.29
N LEU A 457 -2.27 -3.64 -0.94
CA LEU A 457 -1.24 -2.61 -0.74
C LEU A 457 -1.39 -1.85 0.59
N ALA A 458 -2.45 -2.09 1.37
CA ALA A 458 -2.77 -1.33 2.58
C ALA A 458 -1.67 -1.34 3.67
N PHE A 459 -0.81 -2.37 3.69
CA PHE A 459 0.38 -2.40 4.55
C PHE A 459 1.33 -1.21 4.30
N LEU A 460 1.34 -0.70 3.07
CA LEU A 460 2.24 0.31 2.56
C LEU A 460 1.58 1.72 2.48
N CYS A 461 0.27 1.82 2.73
CA CYS A 461 -0.53 3.04 2.60
C CYS A 461 -1.17 3.45 3.95
N LYS A 462 -1.21 4.75 4.27
CA LYS A 462 -1.79 5.28 5.52
C LYS A 462 -3.31 5.26 5.49
N ALA A 463 -3.90 5.65 4.37
CA ALA A 463 -5.33 5.70 4.15
C ALA A 463 -5.68 4.76 2.99
N PRO A 464 -5.70 3.44 3.22
CA PRO A 464 -5.83 2.47 2.14
C PRO A 464 -7.16 2.61 1.40
N LEU A 465 -7.10 2.72 0.08
CA LEU A 465 -8.26 2.62 -0.78
C LEU A 465 -8.77 1.18 -0.76
N VAL A 466 -10.07 1.00 -0.56
CA VAL A 466 -10.72 -0.31 -0.50
C VAL A 466 -11.91 -0.36 -1.46
N PRO A 467 -12.28 -1.55 -1.98
CA PRO A 467 -13.49 -1.70 -2.78
C PRO A 467 -14.74 -1.18 -2.06
N GLU A 468 -15.70 -0.66 -2.82
CA GLU A 468 -16.94 -0.13 -2.26
C GLU A 468 -17.66 -1.19 -1.41
N GLY A 469 -18.16 -0.77 -0.24
CA GLY A 469 -18.86 -1.66 0.70
C GLY A 469 -17.96 -2.58 1.52
N THR A 470 -16.63 -2.52 1.35
CA THR A 470 -15.68 -3.29 2.17
C THR A 470 -15.07 -2.44 3.29
N PRO A 471 -14.78 -3.02 4.48
CA PRO A 471 -14.23 -2.26 5.59
C PRO A 471 -12.74 -1.96 5.39
N VAL A 472 -12.33 -0.77 5.83
CA VAL A 472 -10.91 -0.42 5.97
C VAL A 472 -10.32 -1.14 7.18
N VAL A 473 -9.12 -1.69 7.03
CA VAL A 473 -8.34 -2.29 8.12
C VAL A 473 -6.98 -1.59 8.16
N ASN A 474 -6.66 -0.93 9.27
CA ASN A 474 -5.40 -0.20 9.45
C ASN A 474 -4.36 -0.94 10.29
N ALA A 475 -4.79 -1.90 11.12
CA ALA A 475 -3.91 -2.70 11.98
C ALA A 475 -2.80 -3.37 11.16
N LEU A 476 -1.54 -2.96 11.40
CA LEU A 476 -0.42 -3.26 10.51
C LEU A 476 -0.15 -4.76 10.36
N PHE A 477 -0.23 -5.53 11.45
CA PHE A 477 0.03 -6.97 11.40
C PHE A 477 -1.10 -7.74 10.71
N ARG A 478 -2.35 -7.27 10.76
CA ARG A 478 -3.44 -7.87 9.98
C ARG A 478 -3.21 -7.66 8.48
N GLN A 479 -2.75 -6.46 8.10
CA GLN A 479 -2.40 -6.15 6.72
C GLN A 479 -1.21 -7.00 6.24
N ARG A 480 -0.18 -7.17 7.08
CA ARG A 480 0.94 -8.08 6.79
C ARG A 480 0.49 -9.53 6.61
N SER A 481 -0.33 -10.04 7.52
CA SER A 481 -0.88 -11.40 7.42
C SER A 481 -1.72 -11.60 6.16
N CYS A 482 -2.44 -10.57 5.69
CA CYS A 482 -3.13 -10.62 4.40
C CYS A 482 -2.16 -10.91 3.25
N ILE A 483 -1.07 -10.15 3.16
CA ILE A 483 -0.02 -10.37 2.15
C ILE A 483 0.58 -11.76 2.30
N GLU A 484 0.99 -12.15 3.52
CA GLU A 484 1.57 -13.49 3.76
C GLU A 484 0.61 -14.61 3.32
N ASN A 485 -0.66 -14.53 3.68
CA ASN A 485 -1.64 -15.57 3.37
C ASN A 485 -1.92 -15.68 1.87
N ILE A 486 -1.94 -14.56 1.15
CA ILE A 486 -2.12 -14.56 -0.32
C ILE A 486 -0.88 -15.16 -1.00
N LEU A 487 0.32 -14.80 -0.55
CA LEU A 487 1.57 -15.23 -1.19
C LEU A 487 2.00 -16.66 -0.82
N ARG A 488 1.49 -17.22 0.29
CA ARG A 488 1.88 -18.55 0.79
C ARG A 488 1.23 -19.74 0.07
N TYR A 489 0.34 -19.58 -0.92
CA TYR A 489 -0.60 -20.65 -1.28
C TYR A 489 -0.22 -21.54 -2.48
N PRO A 490 -0.50 -22.89 -2.47
CA PRO A 490 -1.07 -23.82 -1.45
C PRO A 490 -0.09 -24.74 -0.71
N GLY A 491 -0.30 -24.91 0.59
CA GLY A 491 0.16 -26.10 1.31
C GLY A 491 0.76 -25.80 2.67
N GLY A 492 1.23 -24.57 2.89
CA GLY A 492 1.64 -24.15 4.21
C GLY A 492 0.43 -24.13 5.15
N PRO A 493 0.47 -24.77 6.33
CA PRO A 493 -0.52 -24.52 7.36
C PRO A 493 -0.52 -23.02 7.70
N GLU A 494 -1.67 -22.47 8.11
CA GLU A 494 -1.64 -21.26 8.94
C GLU A 494 -0.61 -21.50 10.04
N CYS A 495 0.32 -20.57 10.27
CA CYS A 495 1.15 -20.60 11.47
C CYS A 495 0.22 -20.44 12.68
N ARG A 496 -0.38 -21.56 13.10
CA ARG A 496 -1.11 -21.65 14.35
C ARG A 496 -0.06 -21.60 15.45
N HIS A 497 -0.31 -20.77 16.47
CA HIS A 497 0.41 -20.85 17.73
C HIS A 497 0.52 -22.31 18.19
N PRO A 498 1.59 -22.68 18.93
CA PRO A 498 1.74 -24.03 19.44
C PRO A 498 0.44 -24.44 20.13
N VAL A 499 -0.27 -25.38 19.50
CA VAL A 499 -1.40 -26.04 20.13
C VAL A 499 -0.81 -26.75 21.34
N PRO A 500 -1.33 -26.55 22.57
CA PRO A 500 -0.87 -27.33 23.70
C PRO A 500 -0.97 -28.80 23.31
N THR A 501 0.16 -29.49 23.31
CA THR A 501 0.24 -30.92 23.03
C THR A 501 -0.64 -31.62 24.06
N VAL A 502 -1.80 -32.11 23.62
CA VAL A 502 -2.62 -32.98 24.45
C VAL A 502 -1.83 -34.28 24.58
N ALA A 503 -1.24 -34.51 25.75
CA ALA A 503 -0.66 -35.80 26.09
C ALA A 503 -1.70 -36.90 25.77
N PRO A 504 -1.32 -38.01 25.11
CA PRO A 504 -2.28 -39.03 24.71
C PRO A 504 -3.00 -39.56 25.95
N LYS A 505 -4.29 -39.22 26.06
CA LYS A 505 -5.18 -39.87 27.03
C LYS A 505 -5.45 -41.28 26.54
N ALA A 506 -5.09 -42.26 27.37
CA ALA A 506 -5.45 -43.66 27.18
C ALA A 506 -6.98 -43.83 27.01
N PRO A 507 -7.43 -44.83 26.24
CA PRO A 507 -8.83 -44.98 25.89
C PRO A 507 -9.63 -45.50 27.09
N GLN A 508 -10.67 -44.78 27.48
CA GLN A 508 -11.77 -45.32 28.27
C GLN A 508 -13.05 -45.20 27.45
N GLY A 509 -13.69 -46.35 27.22
CA GLY A 509 -14.80 -46.50 26.30
C GLY A 509 -16.18 -46.24 26.90
N GLY A 510 -17.18 -46.24 26.01
CA GLY A 510 -18.57 -46.55 26.32
C GLY A 510 -19.57 -45.38 26.21
N PRO A 511 -20.86 -45.64 25.88
CA PRO A 511 -21.54 -44.99 24.74
C PRO A 511 -22.90 -44.30 25.06
N GLY A 512 -23.45 -43.57 24.08
CA GLY A 512 -24.86 -43.12 24.01
C GLY A 512 -24.97 -41.71 23.38
N GLY A 513 -25.52 -41.52 22.16
CA GLY A 513 -26.96 -41.39 21.84
C GLY A 513 -27.48 -40.01 22.31
N SER A 514 -28.05 -39.09 21.53
CA SER A 514 -29.01 -39.21 20.42
C SER A 514 -29.25 -37.87 19.68
N GLN A 515 -29.89 -38.01 18.51
CA GLN A 515 -30.29 -37.11 17.43
C GLN A 515 -31.00 -35.76 17.73
N CYS A 516 -30.85 -34.82 16.78
CA CYS A 516 -31.62 -33.59 16.56
C CYS A 516 -33.02 -33.83 15.95
N PRO A 517 -33.87 -32.78 15.91
CA PRO A 517 -34.60 -32.48 14.68
C PRO A 517 -34.64 -30.98 14.28
N ASN A 518 -34.61 -30.76 12.96
CA ASN A 518 -35.04 -29.56 12.19
C ASN A 518 -36.58 -29.66 11.96
N PRO A 519 -37.37 -28.62 11.59
CA PRO A 519 -37.13 -27.76 10.40
C PRO A 519 -37.74 -26.31 10.43
N GLY A 520 -37.45 -25.49 9.40
CA GLY A 520 -38.31 -24.35 9.01
C GLY A 520 -37.63 -23.20 8.25
N ARG A 521 -38.21 -22.80 7.10
CA ARG A 521 -37.71 -21.90 6.02
C ARG A 521 -37.63 -20.38 6.36
N PRO A 522 -36.99 -19.54 5.51
CA PRO A 522 -36.32 -18.29 5.94
C PRO A 522 -37.18 -17.02 5.75
N GLY A 523 -37.10 -16.13 6.75
CA GLY A 523 -37.35 -14.70 6.58
C GLY A 523 -36.01 -13.98 6.38
N ARG A 524 -35.95 -12.99 5.49
CA ARG A 524 -34.78 -12.13 5.26
C ARG A 524 -34.44 -11.32 6.53
N PRO A 525 -33.15 -11.20 6.91
CA PRO A 525 -32.72 -9.93 7.51
C PRO A 525 -31.29 -9.47 7.15
N VAL A 526 -31.23 -8.16 6.87
CA VAL A 526 -30.23 -7.14 7.21
C VAL A 526 -28.81 -7.61 7.62
N LEU A 527 -27.84 -7.15 6.83
CA LEU A 527 -26.39 -7.33 6.97
C LEU A 527 -25.83 -6.54 8.18
N VAL A 528 -25.04 -7.21 9.02
CA VAL A 528 -24.12 -6.56 9.97
C VAL A 528 -22.76 -7.26 9.83
N GLY A 529 -21.75 -6.50 9.40
CA GLY A 529 -20.45 -6.99 8.93
C GLY A 529 -19.63 -7.73 9.97
N GLY A 530 -19.12 -8.91 9.57
CA GLY A 530 -18.01 -9.60 10.22
C GLY A 530 -16.67 -9.12 9.66
N SER A 531 -15.75 -8.76 10.55
CA SER A 531 -14.42 -8.23 10.28
C SER A 531 -13.45 -9.33 9.82
N GLN A 532 -13.45 -9.62 8.53
CA GLN A 532 -12.30 -10.15 7.80
C GLN A 532 -12.12 -9.26 6.55
N CYS A 533 -10.89 -9.00 6.12
CA CYS A 533 -10.62 -8.26 4.88
C CYS A 533 -11.28 -8.99 3.70
N HIS A 534 -12.49 -8.57 3.31
CA HIS A 534 -13.18 -9.08 2.14
C HIS A 534 -12.55 -8.45 0.90
N GLN A 535 -11.52 -9.08 0.33
CA GLN A 535 -10.85 -8.60 -0.89
C GLN A 535 -11.39 -9.25 -2.18
N TRP A 536 -12.32 -10.20 -2.05
CA TRP A 536 -12.74 -11.08 -3.14
C TRP A 536 -14.18 -10.77 -3.56
N VAL A 537 -14.39 -9.60 -4.18
CA VAL A 537 -15.66 -9.28 -4.83
C VAL A 537 -15.51 -9.61 -6.32
N PRO A 538 -16.19 -10.64 -6.85
CA PRO A 538 -16.17 -10.91 -8.29
C PRO A 538 -16.77 -9.73 -9.06
N VAL A 539 -16.11 -9.33 -10.16
CA VAL A 539 -16.64 -8.32 -11.08
C VAL A 539 -17.81 -8.95 -11.82
N ARG A 540 -19.04 -8.70 -11.38
CA ARG A 540 -20.21 -9.11 -12.17
C ARG A 540 -20.17 -8.35 -13.50
N ALA A 541 -20.11 -9.08 -14.61
CA ALA A 541 -20.37 -8.51 -15.92
C ALA A 541 -21.79 -7.94 -15.93
N GLY A 542 -21.92 -6.61 -15.86
CA GLY A 542 -23.17 -5.93 -16.18
C GLY A 542 -23.37 -5.99 -17.69
N GLY A 543 -24.49 -6.57 -18.12
CA GLY A 543 -25.00 -6.44 -19.47
C GLY A 543 -25.77 -5.14 -19.67
#